data_AF-A0A960VUZ6-F1
#
_entry.id   AF-A0A960VUZ6-F1
#
_cell.length_a   1.000
_cell.length_b   1.000
_cell.length_c   1.000
_cell.angle_alpha   90.00
_cell.angle_beta   90.00
_cell.angle_gamma   90.00
#
_symmetry.space_group_name_H-M   'P 1'
#
loop_
_entity.id
_entity.type
_entity.pdbx_description
1 polymer ?
#
loop_
_entity_poly.entity_id
_entity_poly.type
_entity_poly.pdbx_seq_one_letter_code
_entity_poly.pdbx_strand_id
1 'polypeptide(L)'
;PSPEGDVHKFLLEVPGANRSGVGLSVLNGSTLETESVIIPMQRMRGLTHTLCVSSQIGCAMGCGFCETAQMGLIRSLEVHEIVAQWYAARHHLGHDISNIVFMGMGEPLDNLENVIGAIEVLTDHDGAAVAMRKITISTVGRLDGLARLRESVVRHGWRQLNLAVSINAPNDEIRSGIMPINRAMPLGELVRTLESWPVRRSSA
;
A
#
# COMPACT_ATOMS: atom_id res chain seq x y z
N PRO A 1 -8.86 25.11 8.30
CA PRO A 1 -8.48 23.86 8.97
C PRO A 1 -9.70 22.96 9.15
N SER A 2 -9.55 21.66 8.86
CA SER A 2 -10.63 20.71 9.13
C SER A 2 -10.84 20.58 10.65
N PRO A 3 -12.06 20.28 11.14
CA PRO A 3 -12.30 20.03 12.56
C PRO A 3 -11.53 18.81 13.08
N GLU A 4 -10.96 17.99 12.19
CA GLU A 4 -10.22 16.78 12.51
C GLU A 4 -8.71 17.04 12.63
N GLY A 5 -8.22 18.23 12.28
CA GLY A 5 -6.79 18.59 12.28
C GLY A 5 -6.22 18.73 10.87
N ASP A 6 -4.89 18.86 10.79
CA ASP A 6 -4.17 19.06 9.54
C ASP A 6 -3.59 17.74 9.02
N VAL A 7 -3.67 17.55 7.70
CA VAL A 7 -3.04 16.43 7.00
C VAL A 7 -1.55 16.73 6.86
N HIS A 8 -0.69 15.81 7.28
CA HIS A 8 0.76 15.98 7.24
C HIS A 8 1.39 15.03 6.23
N LYS A 9 1.96 15.56 5.15
CA LYS A 9 2.76 14.82 4.17
C LYS A 9 4.23 14.90 4.57
N PHE A 10 4.94 13.79 4.48
CA PHE A 10 6.40 13.76 4.64
C PHE A 10 7.06 12.86 3.58
N LEU A 11 8.34 13.11 3.35
CA LEU A 11 9.17 12.36 2.43
C LEU A 11 10.21 11.56 3.22
N LEU A 12 10.56 10.39 2.70
CA LEU A 12 11.72 9.63 3.17
C LEU A 12 12.67 9.41 2.02
N GLU A 13 13.94 9.70 2.29
CA GLU A 13 15.04 9.35 1.42
C GLU A 13 15.33 7.85 1.50
N VAL A 14 15.44 7.21 0.35
CA VAL A 14 15.76 5.80 0.23
C VAL A 14 16.87 5.59 -0.80
N PRO A 15 17.76 4.60 -0.61
CA PRO A 15 18.85 4.36 -1.56
C PRO A 15 18.33 4.09 -2.97
N GLY A 16 19.03 4.63 -3.97
CA GLY A 16 18.81 4.27 -5.38
C GLY A 16 19.13 2.81 -5.66
N ALA A 17 18.56 2.24 -6.71
CA ALA A 17 18.84 0.84 -7.10
C ALA A 17 20.32 0.67 -7.50
N ASN A 18 21.07 -0.16 -6.76
CA ASN A 18 22.37 -0.64 -7.21
C ASN A 18 22.15 -1.64 -8.36
N ARG A 19 22.42 -1.23 -9.60
CA ARG A 19 22.48 -2.19 -10.72
C ARG A 19 23.71 -3.07 -10.53
N SER A 20 23.50 -4.33 -10.18
CA SER A 20 24.49 -5.41 -10.28
C SER A 20 24.77 -5.72 -11.76
N GLY A 21 25.57 -4.87 -12.41
CA GLY A 21 26.05 -5.07 -13.77
C GLY A 21 27.49 -4.60 -13.87
N VAL A 22 28.39 -5.51 -14.25
CA VAL A 22 29.80 -5.23 -14.50
C VAL A 22 29.93 -4.16 -15.59
N GLY A 23 30.25 -2.92 -15.20
CA GLY A 23 30.43 -1.82 -16.14
C GLY A 23 30.56 -0.46 -15.45
N LEU A 24 31.81 0.02 -15.34
CA LEU A 24 32.28 1.38 -15.06
C LEU A 24 31.44 2.24 -14.07
N SER A 25 31.85 2.16 -12.81
CA SER A 25 31.43 2.97 -11.67
C SER A 25 31.85 4.44 -11.78
N VAL A 26 31.07 5.28 -12.45
CA VAL A 26 31.08 6.75 -12.25
C VAL A 26 29.67 7.25 -12.63
N LEU A 27 28.91 7.83 -11.68
CA LEU A 27 27.50 8.32 -11.77
C LEU A 27 26.45 7.17 -11.63
N ASN A 28 25.59 7.01 -10.62
CA ASN A 28 24.93 7.93 -9.68
C ASN A 28 24.53 7.19 -8.38
N GLY A 29 24.99 7.67 -7.23
CA GLY A 29 24.34 7.41 -5.94
C GLY A 29 23.10 8.31 -5.79
N SER A 30 22.09 8.13 -6.64
CA SER A 30 20.87 8.95 -6.59
C SER A 30 20.00 8.47 -5.43
N THR A 31 19.87 9.30 -4.40
CA THR A 31 18.80 9.17 -3.41
C THR A 31 17.46 9.28 -4.12
N LEU A 32 16.55 8.36 -3.82
CA LEU A 32 15.16 8.41 -4.27
C LEU A 32 14.29 8.83 -3.09
N GLU A 33 13.10 9.35 -3.38
CA GLU A 33 12.16 9.76 -2.34
C GLU A 33 10.90 8.90 -2.40
N THR A 34 10.43 8.48 -1.24
CA THR A 34 9.07 7.92 -1.07
C THR A 34 8.22 8.87 -0.26
N GLU A 35 6.93 8.90 -0.56
CA GLU A 35 5.96 9.76 0.12
C GLU A 35 5.12 8.98 1.13
N SER A 36 4.76 9.64 2.22
CA SER A 36 3.77 9.16 3.18
C SER A 36 2.88 10.29 3.66
N VAL A 37 1.65 9.96 4.01
CA VAL A 37 0.65 10.96 4.45
C VAL A 37 0.01 10.52 5.76
N ILE A 38 0.03 11.41 6.75
CA ILE A 38 -0.63 11.25 8.04
C ILE A 38 -1.95 12.00 7.97
N ILE A 39 -3.05 11.26 8.12
CA ILE A 39 -4.40 11.79 8.04
C ILE A 39 -5.02 11.71 9.44
N PRO A 40 -5.40 12.84 10.04
CA PRO A 40 -5.98 12.83 11.37
C PRO A 40 -7.44 12.38 11.32
N MET A 41 -7.86 11.60 12.30
CA MET A 41 -9.15 10.90 12.35
C MET A 41 -9.79 11.11 13.71
N GLN A 42 -10.88 11.90 13.74
CA GLN A 42 -11.62 12.12 14.97
C GLN A 42 -12.45 10.88 15.33
N ARG A 43 -12.21 10.32 16.52
CA ARG A 43 -12.96 9.17 17.05
C ARG A 43 -13.62 9.53 18.37
N MET A 44 -14.58 8.73 18.81
CA MET A 44 -15.26 8.90 20.10
C MET A 44 -14.30 8.95 21.30
N ARG A 45 -13.15 8.28 21.21
CA ARG A 45 -12.14 8.19 22.29
C ARG A 45 -10.98 9.19 22.14
N GLY A 46 -11.06 10.11 21.19
CA GLY A 46 -10.02 11.10 20.92
C GLY A 46 -9.51 11.07 19.48
N LEU A 47 -8.48 11.88 19.23
CA LEU A 47 -7.85 12.00 17.94
C LEU A 47 -6.89 10.84 17.69
N THR A 48 -7.04 10.18 16.54
CA THR A 48 -6.14 9.12 16.08
C THR A 48 -5.67 9.45 14.67
N HIS A 49 -4.68 8.74 14.13
CA HIS A 49 -4.20 8.99 12.77
C HIS A 49 -4.24 7.72 11.92
N THR A 50 -4.47 7.92 10.63
CA THR A 50 -4.26 6.92 9.58
C THR A 50 -2.99 7.30 8.83
N LEU A 51 -2.08 6.35 8.70
CA LEU A 51 -0.88 6.50 7.88
C LEU A 51 -1.10 5.87 6.51
N CYS A 52 -1.00 6.69 5.47
CA CYS A 52 -0.90 6.25 4.10
C CYS A 52 0.56 5.94 3.78
N VAL A 53 0.84 4.66 3.51
CA VAL A 53 2.19 4.17 3.19
C VAL A 53 2.31 3.80 1.72
N SER A 54 3.49 4.06 1.19
CA SER A 54 3.95 3.64 -0.13
C SER A 54 4.52 2.23 -0.08
N SER A 55 4.35 1.49 -1.16
CA SER A 55 4.89 0.15 -1.37
C SER A 55 5.98 0.11 -2.45
N GLN A 56 6.04 1.11 -3.32
CA GLN A 56 7.02 1.23 -4.40
C GLN A 56 7.34 2.71 -4.63
N ILE A 57 8.42 2.99 -5.36
CA ILE A 57 8.72 4.32 -5.88
C ILE A 57 8.26 4.35 -7.34
N GLY A 58 7.22 5.13 -7.59
CA GLY A 58 6.49 5.09 -8.85
C GLY A 58 5.53 3.91 -8.93
N CYS A 59 4.86 3.73 -10.07
CA CYS A 59 3.87 2.67 -10.26
C CYS A 59 3.75 2.26 -11.73
N ALA A 60 3.72 0.95 -12.01
CA ALA A 60 3.63 0.41 -13.37
C ALA A 60 2.19 0.36 -13.93
N MET A 61 1.18 0.63 -13.11
CA MET A 61 -0.22 0.35 -13.46
C MET A 61 -0.82 1.30 -14.51
N GLY A 62 -0.20 2.47 -14.74
CA GLY A 62 -0.59 3.40 -15.80
C GLY A 62 -1.99 4.00 -15.64
N CYS A 63 -2.54 4.09 -14.43
CA CYS A 63 -3.84 4.72 -14.18
C CYS A 63 -3.80 6.20 -14.59
N GLY A 64 -4.66 6.62 -15.52
CA GLY A 64 -4.59 7.95 -16.14
C GLY A 64 -4.85 9.13 -15.21
N PHE A 65 -5.46 8.87 -14.05
CA PHE A 65 -5.74 9.87 -13.00
C PHE A 65 -4.67 9.90 -11.88
N CYS A 66 -3.65 9.05 -11.95
CA CYS A 66 -2.67 8.87 -10.88
C CYS A 66 -1.33 9.47 -11.27
N GLU A 67 -0.87 10.48 -10.52
CA GLU A 67 0.44 11.12 -10.73
C GLU A 67 1.60 10.12 -10.62
N THR A 68 1.56 9.25 -9.60
CA THR A 68 2.57 8.20 -9.42
C THR A 68 2.66 7.23 -10.60
N ALA A 69 1.55 7.00 -11.31
CA ALA A 69 1.56 6.16 -12.50
C ALA A 69 2.25 6.85 -13.69
N GLN A 70 2.23 8.19 -13.77
CA GLN A 70 2.94 8.94 -14.82
C GLN A 70 4.46 8.89 -14.64
N MET A 71 4.95 8.72 -13.41
CA MET A 71 6.37 8.51 -13.12
C MET A 71 6.92 7.19 -13.69
N GLY A 72 6.05 6.23 -13.99
CA GLY A 72 6.43 4.83 -14.23
C GLY A 72 6.92 4.15 -12.96
N LEU A 73 7.27 2.87 -13.03
CA LEU A 73 7.87 2.15 -11.90
C LEU A 73 9.39 2.33 -11.89
N ILE A 74 9.93 2.83 -10.78
CA ILE A 74 11.39 2.93 -10.57
C ILE A 74 11.90 1.68 -9.86
N ARG A 75 11.37 1.37 -8.67
CA ARG A 75 11.65 0.13 -7.94
C ARG A 75 10.61 -0.15 -6.85
N SER A 76 10.55 -1.39 -6.41
CA SER A 76 9.84 -1.77 -5.18
C SER A 76 10.60 -1.33 -3.93
N LEU A 77 9.86 -1.04 -2.86
CA LEU A 77 10.44 -0.79 -1.53
C LEU A 77 10.74 -2.11 -0.81
N GLU A 78 11.83 -2.16 -0.08
CA GLU A 78 12.17 -3.26 0.82
C GLU A 78 11.33 -3.20 2.11
N VAL A 79 11.23 -4.32 2.83
CA VAL A 79 10.48 -4.42 4.09
C VAL A 79 10.80 -3.26 5.05
N HIS A 80 12.09 -3.00 5.28
CA HIS A 80 12.52 -1.98 6.22
C HIS A 80 12.17 -0.56 5.76
N GLU A 81 12.08 -0.31 4.44
CA GLU A 81 11.72 1.00 3.88
C GLU A 81 10.21 1.27 4.01
N ILE A 82 9.39 0.22 3.93
CA ILE A 82 7.96 0.31 4.23
C ILE A 82 7.74 0.56 5.73
N VAL A 83 8.41 -0.22 6.59
CA VAL A 83 8.30 -0.07 8.05
C VAL A 83 8.84 1.29 8.52
N ALA A 84 9.88 1.83 7.88
CA ALA A 84 10.44 3.13 8.19
C ALA A 84 9.42 4.28 8.08
N GLN A 85 8.44 4.17 7.17
CA GLN A 85 7.35 5.15 7.05
C GLN A 85 6.50 5.19 8.33
N TRP A 86 6.15 4.03 8.88
CA TRP A 86 5.45 3.97 10.16
C TRP A 86 6.32 4.46 11.31
N TYR A 87 7.58 4.04 11.35
CA TYR A 87 8.51 4.43 12.40
C TYR A 87 8.70 5.96 12.44
N ALA A 88 8.94 6.59 11.29
CA ALA A 88 9.09 8.04 11.19
C ALA A 88 7.82 8.77 11.65
N ALA A 89 6.64 8.34 11.19
CA ALA A 89 5.38 8.95 11.58
C ALA A 89 5.10 8.84 13.08
N ARG A 90 5.39 7.68 13.69
CA ARG A 90 5.13 7.39 15.10
C ARG A 90 6.16 8.03 16.03
N HIS A 91 7.44 7.89 15.72
CA HIS A 91 8.54 8.19 16.65
C HIS A 91 9.29 9.49 16.34
N HIS A 92 9.39 9.88 15.06
CA HIS A 92 10.05 11.14 14.70
C HIS A 92 9.08 12.32 14.63
N LEU A 93 7.88 12.09 14.08
CA LEU A 93 6.83 13.11 13.98
C LEU A 93 5.85 13.09 15.16
N GLY A 94 5.88 12.03 15.99
CA GLY A 94 5.13 11.98 17.25
C GLY A 94 3.62 11.77 17.11
N HIS A 95 3.13 11.21 15.99
CA HIS A 95 1.70 10.99 15.78
C HIS A 95 1.20 9.65 16.32
N ASP A 96 -0.05 9.62 16.77
CA ASP A 96 -0.73 8.39 17.16
C ASP A 96 -1.27 7.62 15.96
N ILE A 97 -0.40 6.81 15.34
CA ILE A 97 -0.73 6.00 14.16
C ILE A 97 -1.53 4.77 14.58
N SER A 98 -2.82 4.80 14.26
CA SER A 98 -3.78 3.75 14.65
C SER A 98 -4.26 2.89 13.49
N ASN A 99 -4.17 3.38 12.25
CA ASN A 99 -4.52 2.64 11.03
C ASN A 99 -3.41 2.84 10.00
N ILE A 100 -3.16 1.82 9.18
CA ILE A 100 -2.18 1.84 8.10
C ILE A 100 -2.89 1.45 6.82
N VAL A 101 -2.74 2.25 5.77
CA VAL A 101 -3.33 1.97 4.46
C VAL A 101 -2.24 1.99 3.39
N PHE A 102 -2.15 0.92 2.61
CA PHE A 102 -1.26 0.85 1.45
C PHE A 102 -1.93 1.53 0.26
N MET A 103 -1.98 2.86 0.31
CA MET A 103 -2.60 3.72 -0.70
C MET A 103 -1.66 4.88 -1.10
N GLY A 104 -0.38 4.78 -0.75
CA GLY A 104 0.65 5.71 -1.20
C GLY A 104 1.11 5.38 -2.61
N MET A 105 2.41 5.47 -2.84
CA MET A 105 3.02 5.16 -4.13
C MET A 105 3.10 3.63 -4.36
N GLY A 106 2.80 3.20 -5.59
CA GLY A 106 2.93 1.81 -6.03
C GLY A 106 1.65 0.97 -5.99
N GLU A 107 1.70 -0.21 -6.61
CA GLU A 107 0.71 -1.27 -6.48
C GLU A 107 1.22 -2.29 -5.45
N PRO A 108 0.59 -2.40 -4.26
CA PRO A 108 1.08 -3.28 -3.21
C PRO A 108 1.19 -4.75 -3.62
N LEU A 109 0.33 -5.23 -4.52
CA LEU A 109 0.36 -6.62 -4.96
C LEU A 109 1.50 -6.92 -5.96
N ASP A 110 2.08 -5.90 -6.59
CA ASP A 110 3.32 -6.03 -7.37
C ASP A 110 4.56 -6.15 -6.47
N ASN A 111 4.44 -5.71 -5.21
CA ASN A 111 5.49 -5.81 -4.19
C ASN A 111 5.07 -6.68 -2.99
N LEU A 112 4.30 -7.75 -3.27
CA LEU A 112 3.59 -8.49 -2.23
C LEU A 112 4.52 -9.04 -1.13
N GLU A 113 5.67 -9.61 -1.48
CA GLU A 113 6.55 -10.24 -0.47
C GLU A 113 7.06 -9.23 0.56
N ASN A 114 7.50 -8.04 0.10
CA ASN A 114 7.95 -6.98 1.00
C ASN A 114 6.79 -6.36 1.79
N VAL A 115 5.60 -6.26 1.19
CA VAL A 115 4.39 -5.80 1.88
C VAL A 115 3.99 -6.77 2.99
N ILE A 116 4.03 -8.08 2.74
CA ILE A 116 3.75 -9.11 3.75
C ILE A 116 4.78 -9.05 4.88
N GLY A 117 6.07 -9.00 4.56
CA GLY A 117 7.13 -8.87 5.58
C GLY A 117 6.99 -7.59 6.42
N ALA A 118 6.59 -6.47 5.81
CA ALA A 118 6.32 -5.25 6.55
C ALA A 118 5.10 -5.39 7.48
N ILE A 119 4.03 -6.05 7.03
CA ILE A 119 2.85 -6.34 7.86
C ILE A 119 3.22 -7.25 9.03
N GLU A 120 4.05 -8.26 8.83
CA GLU A 120 4.56 -9.12 9.91
C GLU A 120 5.25 -8.27 10.99
N VAL A 121 6.22 -7.44 10.60
CA VAL A 121 6.94 -6.55 11.54
C VAL A 121 6.00 -5.57 12.24
N LEU A 122 5.05 -4.98 11.52
CA LEU A 122 4.12 -3.99 12.08
C LEU A 122 3.09 -4.62 13.03
N THR A 123 2.80 -5.91 12.87
CA THR A 123 1.79 -6.63 13.67
C THR A 123 2.41 -7.45 14.80
N ASP A 124 3.74 -7.60 14.80
CA ASP A 124 4.49 -8.29 15.85
C ASP A 124 4.22 -7.66 17.23
N HIS A 125 3.99 -8.52 18.22
CA HIS A 125 3.60 -8.12 19.57
C HIS A 125 4.78 -7.51 20.36
N ASP A 126 6.02 -7.86 20.03
CA ASP A 126 7.22 -7.28 20.62
C ASP A 126 7.69 -6.02 19.86
N GLY A 127 7.03 -5.71 18.73
CA GLY A 127 7.27 -4.55 17.90
C GLY A 127 6.18 -3.48 17.99
N ALA A 128 5.62 -3.12 16.83
CA ALA A 128 4.62 -2.06 16.74
C ALA A 128 3.23 -2.46 17.25
N ALA A 129 2.95 -3.76 17.36
CA ALA A 129 1.70 -4.34 17.85
C ALA A 129 0.43 -3.75 17.20
N VAL A 130 0.52 -3.36 15.92
CA VAL A 130 -0.63 -2.83 15.18
C VAL A 130 -1.58 -3.98 14.91
N ALA A 131 -2.83 -3.86 15.38
CA ALA A 131 -3.81 -4.91 15.17
C ALA A 131 -4.10 -5.11 13.67
N MET A 132 -4.10 -6.35 13.18
CA MET A 132 -4.34 -6.68 11.76
C MET A 132 -5.57 -5.96 11.14
N ARG A 133 -6.66 -5.83 11.91
CA ARG A 133 -7.89 -5.10 11.52
C ARG A 133 -7.71 -3.62 11.22
N LYS A 134 -6.55 -3.06 11.52
CA LYS A 134 -6.16 -1.67 11.32
C LYS A 134 -5.29 -1.48 10.09
N ILE A 135 -4.97 -2.55 9.39
CA ILE A 135 -4.20 -2.54 8.16
C ILE A 135 -5.14 -2.77 6.99
N THR A 136 -4.98 -1.98 5.93
CA THR A 136 -5.72 -2.12 4.68
C THR A 136 -4.75 -2.17 3.51
N ILE A 137 -4.80 -3.25 2.72
CA ILE A 137 -4.13 -3.31 1.43
C ILE A 137 -5.11 -2.81 0.36
N SER A 138 -4.68 -1.85 -0.45
CA SER A 138 -5.40 -1.44 -1.65
C SER A 138 -4.79 -2.08 -2.88
N THR A 139 -5.60 -2.38 -3.89
CA THR A 139 -5.13 -2.84 -5.19
C THR A 139 -5.96 -2.27 -6.33
N VAL A 140 -5.34 -2.06 -7.49
CA VAL A 140 -6.05 -1.73 -8.74
C VAL A 140 -6.80 -2.92 -9.35
N GLY A 141 -6.90 -4.05 -8.64
CA GLY A 141 -7.62 -5.24 -9.07
C GLY A 141 -6.72 -6.27 -9.76
N ARG A 142 -5.48 -6.42 -9.25
CA ARG A 142 -4.52 -7.38 -9.78
C ARG A 142 -4.84 -8.82 -9.33
N LEU A 143 -5.41 -9.62 -10.22
CA LEU A 143 -6.01 -10.91 -9.90
C LEU A 143 -5.00 -11.97 -9.44
N ASP A 144 -3.85 -12.07 -10.10
CA ASP A 144 -2.73 -12.95 -9.69
C ASP A 144 -2.19 -12.54 -8.30
N GLY A 145 -2.09 -11.24 -8.07
CA GLY A 145 -1.73 -10.67 -6.78
C GLY A 145 -2.72 -11.01 -5.67
N LEU A 146 -4.02 -10.91 -5.96
CA LEU A 146 -5.09 -11.23 -5.00
C LEU A 146 -5.07 -12.70 -4.59
N ALA A 147 -4.84 -13.61 -5.55
CA ALA A 147 -4.68 -15.04 -5.27
C ALA A 147 -3.51 -15.30 -4.32
N ARG A 148 -2.33 -14.73 -4.63
CA ARG A 148 -1.14 -14.85 -3.77
C ARG A 148 -1.34 -14.22 -2.39
N LEU A 149 -1.98 -13.05 -2.31
CA LEU A 149 -2.27 -12.41 -1.03
C LEU A 149 -3.20 -13.29 -0.17
N ARG A 150 -4.21 -13.91 -0.78
CA ARG A 150 -5.10 -14.85 -0.09
C ARG A 150 -4.32 -16.05 0.47
N GLU A 151 -3.40 -16.62 -0.31
CA GLU A 151 -2.54 -17.71 0.15
C GLU A 151 -1.70 -17.28 1.36
N SER A 152 -1.09 -16.10 1.32
CA SER A 152 -0.34 -15.54 2.45
C SER A 152 -1.24 -15.36 3.67
N VAL A 153 -2.41 -14.72 3.53
CA VAL A 153 -3.37 -14.55 4.64
C VAL A 153 -3.73 -15.88 5.31
N VAL A 154 -4.00 -16.92 4.51
CA VAL A 154 -4.29 -18.27 5.03
C VAL A 154 -3.07 -18.87 5.72
N ARG A 155 -1.89 -18.78 5.10
CA ARG A 155 -0.63 -19.33 5.61
C ARG A 155 -0.25 -18.74 6.97
N HIS A 156 -0.33 -17.41 7.11
CA HIS A 156 -0.03 -16.72 8.36
C HIS A 156 -1.19 -16.80 9.38
N GLY A 157 -2.34 -17.39 9.01
CA GLY A 157 -3.52 -17.48 9.87
C GLY A 157 -4.13 -16.12 10.20
N TRP A 158 -3.84 -15.10 9.39
CA TRP A 158 -4.29 -13.73 9.63
C TRP A 158 -5.79 -13.62 9.50
N ARG A 159 -6.36 -12.78 10.37
CA ARG A 159 -7.80 -12.49 10.39
C ARG A 159 -7.99 -11.00 10.32
N GLN A 160 -9.05 -10.59 9.63
CA GLN A 160 -9.50 -9.20 9.56
C GLN A 160 -8.52 -8.25 8.87
N LEU A 161 -7.57 -8.73 8.05
CA LEU A 161 -6.85 -7.84 7.13
C LEU A 161 -7.87 -7.22 6.15
N ASN A 162 -7.90 -5.89 6.07
CA ASN A 162 -8.84 -5.22 5.17
C ASN A 162 -8.28 -5.20 3.74
N LEU A 163 -9.16 -5.41 2.77
CA LEU A 163 -8.87 -5.29 1.35
C LEU A 163 -9.72 -4.15 0.77
N ALA A 164 -9.06 -3.19 0.12
CA ALA A 164 -9.70 -2.17 -0.70
C ALA A 164 -9.37 -2.43 -2.18
N VAL A 165 -10.33 -2.16 -3.06
CA VAL A 165 -10.16 -2.38 -4.50
C VAL A 165 -10.53 -1.10 -5.24
N SER A 166 -9.59 -0.57 -6.02
CA SER A 166 -9.80 0.60 -6.85
C SER A 166 -10.58 0.21 -8.12
N ILE A 167 -11.88 0.46 -8.10
CA ILE A 167 -12.79 0.16 -9.22
C ILE A 167 -12.84 1.34 -10.20
N ASN A 168 -13.07 2.54 -9.69
CA ASN A 168 -13.05 3.87 -10.34
C ASN A 168 -13.89 4.05 -11.62
N ALA A 169 -14.67 3.06 -12.05
CA ALA A 169 -15.61 3.15 -13.16
C ALA A 169 -16.74 2.11 -13.03
N PRO A 170 -17.96 2.39 -13.52
CA PRO A 170 -19.11 1.49 -13.39
C PRO A 170 -19.15 0.35 -14.43
N ASN A 171 -18.32 0.40 -15.47
CA ASN A 171 -18.29 -0.60 -16.54
C ASN A 171 -16.88 -0.72 -17.14
N ASP A 172 -16.63 -1.81 -17.87
CA ASP A 172 -15.32 -2.13 -18.47
C ASP A 172 -14.89 -1.13 -19.54
N GLU A 173 -15.82 -0.51 -20.27
CA GLU A 173 -15.50 0.46 -21.32
C GLU A 173 -14.81 1.69 -20.72
N ILE A 174 -15.44 2.32 -19.73
CA ILE A 174 -14.88 3.48 -19.03
C ILE A 174 -13.63 3.06 -18.27
N ARG A 175 -13.67 1.92 -17.56
CA ARG A 175 -12.55 1.46 -16.74
C ARG A 175 -11.30 1.22 -17.58
N SER A 176 -11.43 0.60 -18.75
CA SER A 176 -10.31 0.37 -19.67
C SER A 176 -9.71 1.67 -20.20
N GLY A 177 -10.49 2.75 -20.27
CA GLY A 177 -10.00 4.07 -20.65
C GLY A 177 -9.11 4.73 -19.59
N ILE A 178 -9.43 4.54 -18.30
CA ILE A 178 -8.72 5.21 -17.18
C ILE A 178 -7.76 4.29 -16.40
N MET A 179 -7.95 2.98 -16.47
CA MET A 179 -7.19 1.95 -15.76
C MET A 179 -6.80 0.82 -16.73
N PRO A 180 -5.59 0.90 -17.34
CA PRO A 180 -5.12 -0.07 -18.34
C PRO A 180 -5.23 -1.55 -17.94
N ILE A 181 -5.06 -1.86 -16.65
CA ILE A 181 -5.18 -3.22 -16.11
C ILE A 181 -6.51 -3.88 -16.48
N ASN A 182 -7.59 -3.11 -16.61
CA ASN A 182 -8.91 -3.66 -16.90
C ASN A 182 -8.99 -4.40 -18.24
N ARG A 183 -8.14 -4.05 -19.21
CA ARG A 183 -8.07 -4.76 -20.49
C ARG A 183 -7.56 -6.19 -20.34
N ALA A 184 -6.69 -6.43 -19.35
CA ALA A 184 -6.15 -7.74 -19.03
C ALA A 184 -6.97 -8.46 -17.96
N MET A 185 -7.59 -7.71 -17.04
CA MET A 185 -8.30 -8.21 -15.87
C MET A 185 -9.64 -7.45 -15.71
N PRO A 186 -10.69 -7.85 -16.46
CA PRO A 186 -11.97 -7.14 -16.49
C PRO A 186 -12.73 -7.23 -15.17
N LEU A 187 -13.71 -6.33 -14.98
CA LEU A 187 -14.53 -6.25 -13.77
C LEU A 187 -15.21 -7.57 -13.41
N GLY A 188 -15.70 -8.31 -14.41
CA GLY A 188 -16.36 -9.60 -14.17
C GLY A 188 -15.46 -10.66 -13.52
N GLU A 189 -14.17 -10.71 -13.90
CA GLU A 189 -13.19 -11.61 -13.29
C GLU A 189 -12.77 -11.13 -11.90
N LEU A 190 -12.65 -9.81 -11.74
CA LEU A 190 -12.38 -9.20 -10.45
C LEU A 190 -13.48 -9.53 -9.43
N VAL A 191 -14.75 -9.38 -9.79
CA VAL A 191 -15.88 -9.74 -8.92
C VAL A 191 -15.83 -11.21 -8.52
N ARG A 192 -15.66 -12.13 -9.48
CA ARG A 192 -15.53 -13.58 -9.18
C ARG A 192 -14.37 -13.89 -8.24
N THR A 193 -13.24 -13.19 -8.40
CA THR A 193 -12.08 -13.34 -7.52
C THR A 193 -12.42 -12.87 -6.09
N LEU A 194 -13.11 -11.73 -5.97
CA LEU A 194 -13.50 -11.16 -4.67
C LEU A 194 -14.59 -11.96 -3.95
N GLU A 195 -15.49 -12.64 -4.66
CA GLU A 195 -16.46 -13.56 -4.04
C GLU A 195 -15.78 -14.69 -3.26
N SER A 196 -14.56 -15.07 -3.69
CA SER A 196 -13.75 -16.09 -3.03
C SER A 196 -12.90 -15.54 -1.87
N TRP A 197 -12.87 -14.22 -1.69
CA TRP A 197 -12.09 -13.58 -0.63
C TRP A 197 -12.66 -13.94 0.75
N PRO A 198 -11.82 -14.22 1.76
CA PRO A 198 -12.30 -14.49 3.11
C PRO A 198 -12.94 -13.23 3.73
N VAL A 199 -14.24 -13.06 3.54
CA VAL A 199 -15.02 -11.99 4.17
C VAL A 199 -15.30 -12.37 5.62
N ARG A 200 -15.16 -11.40 6.53
CA ARG A 200 -15.67 -11.52 7.89
C ARG A 200 -17.16 -11.87 7.82
N ARG A 201 -17.56 -13.05 8.30
CA ARG A 201 -18.97 -13.28 8.62
C ARG A 201 -19.36 -12.25 9.67
N SER A 202 -20.27 -11.33 9.32
CA SER A 202 -20.95 -10.55 10.34
C SER A 202 -21.62 -11.55 11.26
N SER A 203 -21.23 -11.58 12.53
CA SER A 203 -22.04 -12.20 13.56
C SER A 203 -23.37 -11.45 13.56
N ALA A 204 -24.38 -12.08 12.96
CA ALA A 204 -25.78 -11.67 13.08
C ALA A 204 -26.23 -11.79 14.53
#